data_AF-Q5LNH3-F1
#
_entry.id   AF-Q5LNH3-F1
#
_cell.length_a   1.000
_cell.length_b   1.000
_cell.length_c   1.000
_cell.angle_alpha   90.00
_cell.angle_beta   90.00
_cell.angle_gamma   90.00
#
_symmetry.space_group_name_H-M   'P 1'
#
loop_
_entity.id
_entity.type
_entity.pdbx_description
1 polymer ?
#
loop_
_entity_poly.entity_id
_entity_poly.type
_entity_poly.pdbx_seq_one_letter_code
_entity_poly.pdbx_strand_id
1 'polypeptide(L)'
;MFVGHLPGAYLIFRVVTPRIERMAFTAAMLGAIAPDLDMLRFYFVDGRAFHHHEYLTHRPILWTGLLLCGVLIGMRSRRIGVPLAFFGAGGLVHMLLDSIAGKIAWAWPVSDFAAPLVVVPATQSHWILSFLSHWTFAVELGITVLALVLWRWLPRRATARR
;
A
#
# COMPACT_ATOMS: atom_id res chain seq x y z
N MET A 1 -0.41 -4.68 7.43
CA MET A 1 -1.80 -4.27 7.70
C MET A 1 -2.73 -5.24 6.98
N PHE A 2 -4.05 -5.18 7.17
CA PHE A 2 -4.99 -6.07 6.49
C PHE A 2 -6.03 -5.34 5.65
N VAL A 3 -6.76 -4.42 6.27
CA VAL A 3 -7.87 -3.70 5.62
C VAL A 3 -7.51 -2.24 5.36
N GLY A 4 -6.51 -1.72 6.07
CA GLY A 4 -6.19 -0.30 6.05
C GLY A 4 -5.37 0.19 4.85
N HIS A 5 -4.84 -0.68 3.97
CA HIS A 5 -4.00 -0.23 2.85
C HIS A 5 -4.78 0.58 1.81
N LEU A 6 -5.89 0.05 1.31
CA LEU A 6 -6.73 0.75 0.32
C LEU A 6 -7.35 2.04 0.91
N PRO A 7 -7.95 2.02 2.12
CA PRO A 7 -8.40 3.25 2.78
C PRO A 7 -7.30 4.26 3.07
N GLY A 8 -6.11 3.81 3.49
CA GLY A 8 -4.96 4.67 3.76
C GLY A 8 -4.46 5.36 2.50
N ALA A 9 -4.33 4.62 1.39
CA ALA A 9 -4.03 5.20 0.10
C ALA A 9 -5.12 6.17 -0.36
N TYR A 10 -6.40 5.83 -0.20
CA TYR A 10 -7.50 6.73 -0.50
C TYR A 10 -7.34 8.06 0.24
N LEU A 11 -7.09 8.03 1.56
CA LEU A 11 -6.89 9.23 2.36
C LEU A 11 -5.72 10.09 1.85
N ILE A 12 -4.56 9.47 1.67
CA ILE A 12 -3.34 10.17 1.22
C ILE A 12 -3.59 10.84 -0.13
N PHE A 13 -4.02 10.10 -1.15
CA PHE A 13 -4.15 10.65 -2.49
C PHE A 13 -5.35 11.60 -2.62
N ARG A 14 -6.41 11.40 -1.84
CA ARG A 14 -7.55 12.31 -1.85
C ARG A 14 -7.23 13.68 -1.24
N VAL A 15 -6.37 13.72 -0.23
CA VAL A 15 -5.97 14.95 0.47
C VAL A 15 -4.79 15.63 -0.20
N VAL A 16 -3.72 14.88 -0.49
CA VAL A 16 -2.45 15.42 -1.03
C VAL A 16 -2.58 15.78 -2.51
N THR A 17 -3.36 15.00 -3.27
CA THR A 17 -3.52 15.20 -4.73
C THR A 17 -4.99 15.37 -5.11
N PRO A 18 -5.69 16.42 -4.62
CA PRO A 18 -7.16 16.51 -4.71
C PRO A 18 -7.71 16.72 -6.13
N ARG A 19 -6.83 16.97 -7.12
CA ARG A 19 -7.15 17.17 -8.55
C ARG A 19 -6.51 16.11 -9.46
N ILE A 20 -6.01 15.02 -8.87
CA ILE A 20 -5.43 13.91 -9.62
C ILE A 20 -6.44 13.37 -10.65
N GLU A 21 -5.93 13.04 -11.83
CA GLU A 21 -6.73 12.43 -12.90
C GLU A 21 -7.28 11.07 -12.47
N ARG A 22 -8.49 10.73 -12.93
CA ARG A 22 -9.20 9.51 -12.53
C ARG A 22 -8.35 8.25 -12.72
N MET A 23 -7.67 8.13 -13.85
CA MET A 23 -6.86 6.96 -14.18
C MET A 23 -5.65 6.83 -13.24
N ALA A 24 -5.00 7.95 -12.90
CA ALA A 24 -3.89 7.97 -11.95
C ALA A 24 -4.36 7.68 -10.53
N PHE A 25 -5.53 8.18 -10.12
CA PHE A 25 -6.13 7.82 -8.83
C PHE A 25 -6.43 6.33 -8.74
N THR A 26 -7.08 5.76 -9.76
CA THR A 26 -7.34 4.32 -9.82
C THR A 26 -6.04 3.53 -9.77
N ALA A 27 -5.01 3.95 -10.50
CA ALA A 27 -3.70 3.31 -10.49
C ALA A 27 -3.07 3.34 -9.09
N ALA A 28 -3.13 4.47 -8.37
CA ALA A 28 -2.68 4.53 -6.97
C ALA A 28 -3.43 3.57 -6.05
N MET A 29 -4.75 3.46 -6.19
CA MET A 29 -5.55 2.52 -5.40
C MET A 29 -5.16 1.07 -5.69
N LEU A 30 -4.97 0.72 -6.97
CA LEU A 30 -4.53 -0.61 -7.38
C LEU A 30 -3.11 -0.91 -6.88
N GLY A 31 -2.20 0.05 -6.97
CA GLY A 31 -0.84 -0.08 -6.45
C GLY A 31 -0.81 -0.33 -4.95
N ALA A 32 -1.73 0.27 -4.19
CA ALA A 32 -1.81 0.10 -2.74
C ALA A 32 -2.31 -1.29 -2.28
N ILE A 33 -2.88 -2.09 -3.17
CA ILE A 33 -3.31 -3.48 -2.86
C ILE A 33 -2.51 -4.53 -3.63
N ALA A 34 -1.75 -4.11 -4.64
CA ALA A 34 -0.97 -5.01 -5.50
C ALA A 34 0.10 -5.84 -4.75
N PRO A 35 0.80 -5.33 -3.70
CA PRO A 35 1.75 -6.15 -2.94
C PRO A 35 1.14 -7.44 -2.40
N ASP A 36 -0.04 -7.35 -1.77
CA ASP A 36 -0.73 -8.48 -1.14
C ASP A 36 -1.31 -9.50 -2.13
N LEU A 37 -1.23 -9.27 -3.44
CA LEU A 37 -1.58 -10.30 -4.42
C LEU A 37 -0.62 -11.50 -4.33
N ASP A 38 0.55 -11.32 -3.74
CA ASP A 38 1.48 -12.41 -3.41
C ASP A 38 0.91 -13.39 -2.38
N MET A 39 -0.14 -13.03 -1.62
CA MET A 39 -0.85 -13.93 -0.72
C MET A 39 -1.46 -15.12 -1.46
N LEU A 40 -1.83 -14.95 -2.73
CA LEU A 40 -2.28 -16.06 -3.57
C LEU A 40 -1.14 -17.07 -3.76
N ARG A 41 0.07 -16.58 -4.04
CA ARG A 41 1.25 -17.44 -4.18
C ARG A 41 1.63 -18.08 -2.83
N PHE A 42 1.63 -17.30 -1.76
CA PHE A 42 1.90 -17.74 -0.38
C PHE A 42 1.04 -18.95 0.01
N TYR A 43 -0.27 -18.89 -0.24
CA TYR A 43 -1.19 -19.97 0.12
C TYR A 43 -1.23 -21.12 -0.90
N PHE A 44 -1.24 -20.83 -2.21
CA PHE A 44 -1.54 -21.84 -3.22
C PHE A 44 -0.30 -22.47 -3.88
N VAL A 45 0.86 -21.84 -3.80
CA VAL A 45 2.08 -22.30 -4.49
C VAL A 45 3.17 -22.67 -3.51
N ASP A 46 3.55 -21.75 -2.62
CA ASP A 46 4.73 -21.93 -1.77
C ASP A 46 4.40 -22.60 -0.43
N GLY A 47 3.14 -23.00 -0.21
CA GLY A 47 2.73 -23.73 0.99
C GLY A 47 3.00 -22.98 2.30
N ARG A 48 3.12 -21.65 2.25
CA ARG A 48 3.50 -20.76 3.35
C ARG A 48 4.95 -20.94 3.85
N ALA A 49 5.85 -21.42 2.97
CA ALA A 49 7.26 -21.65 3.31
C ALA A 49 8.03 -20.37 3.67
N PHE A 50 7.65 -19.23 3.08
CA PHE A 50 8.26 -17.92 3.32
C PHE A 50 7.21 -16.96 3.85
N HIS A 51 7.55 -16.04 4.76
CA HIS A 51 6.62 -15.00 5.14
C HIS A 51 6.33 -14.09 3.94
N HIS A 52 5.09 -13.65 3.70
CA HIS A 52 4.76 -12.91 2.47
C HIS A 52 5.55 -11.58 2.31
N HIS A 53 5.88 -10.90 3.41
CA HIS A 53 6.82 -9.76 3.39
C HIS A 53 8.24 -10.06 2.85
N GLU A 54 8.61 -11.33 2.65
CA GLU A 54 9.89 -11.71 2.04
C GLU A 54 9.85 -11.63 0.50
N TYR A 55 8.66 -11.67 -0.10
CA TYR A 55 8.51 -11.58 -1.55
C TYR A 55 8.94 -10.22 -2.11
N LEU A 56 9.28 -10.21 -3.40
CA LEU A 56 9.72 -9.01 -4.13
C LEU A 56 8.67 -7.88 -4.08
N THR A 57 7.40 -8.25 -4.05
CA THR A 57 6.22 -7.38 -3.88
C THR A 57 6.27 -6.54 -2.60
N HIS A 58 6.99 -6.98 -1.57
CA HIS A 58 7.19 -6.25 -0.31
C HIS A 58 8.58 -5.60 -0.20
N ARG A 59 9.32 -5.49 -1.32
CA ARG A 59 10.58 -4.76 -1.38
C ARG A 59 10.31 -3.32 -1.86
N PRO A 60 10.55 -2.27 -1.05
CA PRO A 60 10.24 -0.90 -1.42
C PRO A 60 10.94 -0.40 -2.69
N ILE A 61 12.09 -0.98 -3.05
CA ILE A 61 12.80 -0.65 -4.28
C ILE A 61 11.97 -0.94 -5.54
N LEU A 62 11.12 -1.98 -5.53
CA LEU A 62 10.24 -2.30 -6.66
C LEU A 62 9.29 -1.13 -6.95
N TRP A 63 8.60 -0.67 -5.91
CA TRP A 63 7.62 0.40 -6.00
C TRP A 63 8.26 1.76 -6.28
N THR A 64 9.43 2.01 -5.69
CA THR A 64 10.25 3.19 -6.00
C THR A 64 10.67 3.17 -7.46
N GLY A 65 11.10 2.02 -7.99
CA GLY A 65 11.46 1.86 -9.40
C GLY A 65 10.27 2.15 -10.33
N LEU A 66 9.09 1.59 -10.03
CA LEU A 66 7.87 1.89 -10.80
C LEU A 66 7.50 3.38 -10.75
N LEU A 67 7.63 4.02 -9.58
CA LEU A 67 7.41 5.44 -9.41
C LEU A 67 8.35 6.26 -10.29
N LEU A 68 9.66 6.01 -10.19
CA LEU A 68 10.68 6.74 -10.94
C LEU A 68 10.55 6.51 -12.45
N CYS A 69 10.34 5.27 -12.89
CA CYS A 69 10.05 4.96 -14.29
C CYS A 69 8.80 5.70 -14.78
N GLY A 70 7.74 5.75 -13.97
CA GLY A 70 6.54 6.53 -14.26
C GLY A 70 6.82 8.02 -14.43
N VAL A 71 7.63 8.61 -13.55
CA VAL A 71 8.05 10.01 -13.66
C VAL A 71 8.84 10.25 -14.95
N LEU A 72 9.85 9.44 -15.24
CA LEU A 72 10.69 9.55 -16.44
C LEU A 72 9.85 9.41 -17.73
N ILE A 73 8.99 8.40 -17.80
CA ILE A 73 8.07 8.21 -18.94
C ILE A 73 7.10 9.40 -19.02
N GLY A 74 6.66 9.93 -17.88
CA GLY A 74 5.75 11.08 -17.77
C GLY A 74 6.31 12.37 -18.37
N MET A 75 7.64 12.52 -18.44
CA MET A 75 8.30 13.64 -19.13
C MET A 75 8.03 13.61 -20.65
N ARG A 76 7.81 12.43 -21.23
CA ARG A 76 7.52 12.25 -22.67
C ARG A 76 6.05 12.00 -22.96
N SER A 77 5.36 11.25 -22.11
CA SER A 77 3.97 10.85 -22.25
C SER A 77 3.27 10.82 -20.90
N ARG A 78 2.60 11.92 -20.55
CA ARG A 78 1.84 12.03 -19.29
C ARG A 78 0.75 10.96 -19.17
N ARG A 79 0.12 10.58 -20.29
CA ARG A 79 -0.95 9.57 -20.34
C ARG A 79 -0.54 8.21 -19.78
N ILE A 80 0.74 7.84 -19.93
CA ILE A 80 1.27 6.55 -19.48
C ILE A 80 2.05 6.75 -18.17
N GLY A 81 2.92 7.76 -18.13
CA GLY A 81 3.83 7.95 -17.01
C GLY A 81 3.13 8.33 -15.71
N VAL A 82 2.10 9.18 -15.76
CA VAL A 82 1.40 9.62 -14.54
C VAL A 82 0.69 8.44 -13.86
N PRO A 83 -0.14 7.62 -14.54
CA PRO A 83 -0.72 6.44 -13.91
C PRO A 83 0.32 5.46 -13.36
N LEU A 84 1.40 5.19 -14.09
CA LEU A 84 2.47 4.30 -13.61
C LEU A 84 3.17 4.85 -12.35
N ALA A 85 3.44 6.16 -12.33
CA ALA A 85 4.05 6.80 -11.17
C ALA A 85 3.15 6.68 -9.93
N PHE A 86 1.85 6.89 -10.11
CA PHE A 86 0.87 6.75 -9.03
C PHE A 86 0.64 5.30 -8.62
N PHE A 87 0.73 4.32 -9.53
CA PHE A 87 0.75 2.90 -9.18
C PHE A 87 1.94 2.57 -8.26
N GLY A 88 3.15 3.02 -8.61
CA GLY A 88 4.33 2.91 -7.75
C GLY A 88 4.15 3.61 -6.40
N ALA A 89 3.62 4.84 -6.40
CA ALA A 89 3.35 5.58 -5.17
C ALA A 89 2.32 4.87 -4.27
N GLY A 90 1.29 4.23 -4.85
CA GLY A 90 0.34 3.41 -4.12
C GLY A 90 1.02 2.24 -3.41
N GLY A 91 1.91 1.52 -4.10
CA GLY A 91 2.71 0.46 -3.49
C GLY A 91 3.64 0.97 -2.38
N LEU A 92 4.21 2.18 -2.50
CA LEU A 92 4.97 2.78 -1.40
C LEU A 92 4.12 3.13 -0.19
N VAL A 93 2.88 3.60 -0.40
CA VAL A 93 1.92 3.78 0.71
C VAL A 93 1.68 2.45 1.42
N HIS A 94 1.53 1.36 0.67
CA HIS A 94 1.40 0.04 1.26
C HIS A 94 2.60 -0.32 2.14
N MET A 95 3.83 -0.15 1.62
CA MET A 95 5.07 -0.43 2.39
C MET A 95 5.17 0.40 3.67
N LEU A 96 4.77 1.67 3.63
CA LEU A 96 4.76 2.55 4.81
C LEU A 96 3.79 2.05 5.86
N LEU A 97 2.59 1.65 5.43
CA LEU A 97 1.54 1.12 6.29
C LEU A 97 1.94 -0.22 6.90
N ASP A 98 2.55 -1.10 6.13
CA ASP A 98 3.08 -2.36 6.66
C ASP A 98 4.22 -2.18 7.64
N SER A 99 5.02 -1.12 7.53
CA SER A 99 6.12 -0.88 8.47
C SER A 99 5.65 -0.76 9.93
N ILE A 100 4.35 -0.51 10.18
CA ILE A 100 3.77 -0.48 11.53
C ILE A 100 3.90 -1.84 12.23
N ALA A 101 3.50 -2.94 11.58
CA ALA A 101 3.42 -4.26 12.21
C ALA A 101 4.12 -5.38 11.42
N GLY A 102 4.56 -5.06 10.20
CA GLY A 102 5.25 -5.94 9.26
C GLY A 102 6.73 -5.60 9.14
N LYS A 103 7.50 -6.60 8.73
CA LYS A 103 8.94 -6.48 8.49
C LYS A 103 9.18 -6.05 7.04
N ILE A 104 9.39 -4.75 6.82
CA ILE A 104 9.67 -4.20 5.49
C ILE A 104 11.15 -3.84 5.37
N ALA A 105 11.84 -4.45 4.40
CA ALA A 105 13.27 -4.24 4.15
C ALA A 105 13.52 -3.03 3.25
N TRP A 106 13.40 -1.81 3.80
CA TRP A 106 13.57 -0.55 3.05
C TRP A 106 14.94 -0.38 2.39
N ALA A 107 15.99 -0.94 3.00
CA ALA A 107 17.37 -0.83 2.50
C ALA A 107 17.75 -1.95 1.50
N TRP A 108 16.83 -2.86 1.16
CA TRP A 108 17.11 -3.93 0.21
C TRP A 108 17.38 -3.35 -1.20
N PRO A 109 18.41 -3.82 -1.95
CA PRO A 109 19.24 -5.01 -1.70
C PRO A 109 20.55 -4.75 -0.94
N VAL A 110 20.80 -3.52 -0.47
CA VAL A 110 22.03 -3.19 0.27
C VAL A 110 22.05 -3.84 1.65
N SER A 111 20.88 -4.01 2.26
CA SER A 111 20.71 -4.72 3.53
C SER A 111 19.38 -5.47 3.58
N ASP A 112 19.40 -6.66 4.19
CA ASP A 112 18.21 -7.43 4.52
C ASP A 112 17.58 -7.03 5.88
N PHE A 113 18.09 -5.98 6.53
CA PHE A 113 17.53 -5.52 7.79
C PHE A 113 16.05 -5.11 7.63
N ALA A 114 15.19 -5.74 8.43
CA ALA A 114 13.77 -5.45 8.48
C ALA A 114 13.24 -5.68 9.90
N ALA A 115 12.61 -4.66 10.47
CA ALA A 115 11.95 -4.72 11.77
C ALA A 115 10.65 -3.92 11.70
N PRO A 116 9.58 -4.40 12.37
CA PRO A 116 8.35 -3.62 12.48
C PRO A 116 8.53 -2.49 13.51
N LEU A 117 7.75 -1.42 13.40
CA LEU A 117 7.67 -0.38 14.44
C LEU A 117 7.02 -0.91 15.72
N VAL A 118 6.04 -1.82 15.58
CA VAL A 118 5.30 -2.45 16.66
C VAL A 118 5.27 -3.95 16.44
N VAL A 119 5.75 -4.71 17.43
CA VAL A 119 5.68 -6.17 17.41
C VAL A 119 4.31 -6.61 17.88
N VAL A 120 3.63 -7.43 17.07
CA VAL A 120 2.38 -8.10 17.46
C VAL A 120 2.72 -9.48 18.02
N PRO A 121 2.50 -9.74 19.32
CA PRO A 121 2.79 -11.04 19.91
C PRO A 121 1.80 -12.12 19.45
N ALA A 122 2.28 -13.35 19.28
CA ALA A 122 1.45 -14.50 18.93
C ALA A 122 0.69 -15.02 20.17
N THR A 123 -0.40 -14.34 20.54
CA THR A 123 -1.22 -14.65 21.73
C THR A 123 -2.33 -15.67 21.47
N GLN A 124 -2.62 -15.95 20.21
CA GLN A 124 -3.69 -16.86 19.76
C GLN A 124 -3.12 -18.00 18.92
N SER A 125 -3.88 -19.09 18.79
CA SER A 125 -3.50 -20.26 17.96
C SER A 125 -3.33 -19.92 16.46
N HIS A 126 -3.98 -18.85 16.00
CA HIS A 126 -3.85 -18.34 14.65
C HIS A 126 -3.34 -16.89 14.67
N TRP A 127 -2.33 -16.59 13.86
CA TRP A 127 -1.69 -15.26 13.82
C TRP A 127 -2.69 -14.15 13.46
N ILE A 128 -3.65 -14.42 12.57
CA ILE A 128 -4.72 -13.46 12.23
C ILE A 128 -5.50 -13.06 13.49
N LEU A 129 -5.85 -14.01 14.35
CA LEU A 129 -6.58 -13.72 15.59
C LEU A 129 -5.71 -12.92 16.56
N SER A 130 -4.41 -13.23 16.63
CA SER A 130 -3.44 -12.43 17.41
C SER A 130 -3.40 -10.99 16.90
N PHE A 131 -3.43 -10.78 15.58
CA PHE A 131 -3.44 -9.45 14.98
C PHE A 131 -4.75 -8.69 15.20
N LEU A 132 -5.90 -9.33 14.95
CA LEU A 132 -7.23 -8.71 15.12
C LEU A 132 -7.51 -8.31 16.58
N SER A 133 -6.93 -9.02 17.55
CA SER A 133 -7.04 -8.70 18.97
C SER A 133 -6.01 -7.67 19.46
N HIS A 134 -5.02 -7.32 18.64
CA HIS A 134 -4.00 -6.35 19.00
C HIS A 134 -4.45 -4.92 18.69
N TRP A 135 -4.03 -3.94 19.51
CA TRP A 135 -4.45 -2.54 19.39
C TRP A 135 -4.09 -1.90 18.04
N THR A 136 -3.05 -2.41 17.35
CA THR A 136 -2.68 -1.95 16.00
C THR A 136 -3.82 -2.15 14.99
N PHE A 137 -4.69 -3.15 15.20
CA PHE A 137 -5.86 -3.32 14.35
C PHE A 137 -6.86 -2.16 14.49
N ALA A 138 -6.97 -1.55 15.68
CA ALA A 138 -7.79 -0.36 15.87
C ALA A 138 -7.29 0.84 15.04
N VAL A 139 -5.98 0.94 14.79
CA VAL A 139 -5.42 1.95 13.88
C VAL A 139 -5.93 1.73 12.46
N GLU A 140 -5.99 0.48 11.98
CA GLU A 140 -6.56 0.17 10.66
C GLU A 140 -8.03 0.54 10.56
N LEU A 141 -8.81 0.24 11.60
CA LEU A 141 -10.21 0.62 11.68
C LEU A 141 -10.36 2.14 11.67
N GLY A 142 -9.52 2.87 12.41
CA GLY A 142 -9.50 4.33 12.41
C GLY A 142 -9.23 4.92 11.01
N ILE A 143 -8.21 4.41 10.31
CA ILE A 143 -7.91 4.78 8.93
C ILE A 143 -9.11 4.49 8.01
N THR A 144 -9.73 3.32 8.17
CA THR A 144 -10.87 2.91 7.36
C THR A 144 -12.10 3.78 7.60
N VAL A 145 -12.44 4.04 8.86
CA VAL A 145 -13.56 4.92 9.23
C VAL A 145 -13.31 6.33 8.71
N LEU A 146 -12.10 6.88 8.89
CA LEU A 146 -11.77 8.20 8.37
C LEU A 146 -11.89 8.27 6.85
N ALA A 147 -11.45 7.24 6.12
CA ALA A 147 -11.61 7.15 4.67
C ALA A 147 -13.09 7.15 4.27
N LEU A 148 -13.94 6.37 4.97
CA LEU A 148 -15.37 6.31 4.72
C LEU A 148 -16.06 7.65 4.98
N VAL A 149 -15.71 8.32 6.08
CA VAL A 149 -16.17 9.67 6.40
C VAL A 149 -15.77 10.61 5.25
N LEU A 150 -14.48 10.71 4.92
CA LEU A 150 -14.05 11.61 3.85
C LEU A 150 -14.70 11.27 2.50
N TRP A 151 -14.91 10.00 2.20
CA TRP A 151 -15.60 9.57 0.99
C TRP A 151 -17.07 9.99 0.94
N ARG A 152 -17.76 9.96 2.08
CA ARG A 152 -19.18 10.34 2.20
C ARG A 152 -19.39 11.85 2.23
N TRP A 153 -18.45 12.60 2.80
CA TRP A 153 -18.61 14.02 3.12
C TRP A 153 -17.84 14.97 2.17
N LEU A 154 -16.76 14.54 1.52
CA LEU A 154 -16.14 15.39 0.49
C LEU A 154 -16.95 15.34 -0.81
N PRO A 155 -17.28 16.51 -1.39
CA PRO A 155 -17.82 16.58 -2.73
C PRO A 155 -16.95 15.80 -3.71
N ARG A 156 -17.60 15.04 -4.60
CA ARG A 156 -16.94 14.51 -5.80
C ARG A 156 -16.50 15.74 -6.61
N ARG A 157 -15.25 16.16 -6.45
CA ARG A 157 -14.70 17.31 -7.17
C ARG A 157 -14.70 16.91 -8.64
N ALA A 158 -15.59 17.52 -9.42
CA ALA A 158 -15.65 17.31 -10.85
C ALA A 158 -14.25 17.59 -11.40
N THR A 159 -13.63 16.60 -12.02
CA THR A 159 -12.43 16.79 -12.82
C THR A 159 -12.80 17.80 -13.90
N ALA A 160 -12.37 19.05 -13.73
CA ALA A 160 -12.49 20.05 -14.77
C ALA A 160 -11.75 19.50 -15.99
N ARG A 161 -12.51 19.14 -17.02
CA ARG A 161 -11.98 18.84 -18.35
C ARG A 161 -11.14 20.06 -18.76
N ARG A 162 -9.84 19.85 -18.97
CA ARG A 162 -9.02 20.73 -19.80
C ARG A 162 -8.70 19.95 -21.06
#